data_AF-A0AAJ1I4I8-F1
#
_entry.id   AF-A0AAJ1I4I8-F1
#
_cell.length_a   1.000
_cell.length_b   1.000
_cell.length_c   1.000
_cell.angle_alpha   90.00
_cell.angle_beta   90.00
_cell.angle_gamma   90.00
#
_symmetry.space_group_name_H-M   'P 1'
#
loop_
_entity.id
_entity.type
_entity.pdbx_description
1 polymer ?
#
loop_
_entity_poly.entity_id
_entity_poly.type
_entity_poly.pdbx_seq_one_letter_code
_entity_poly.pdbx_strand_id
1 'polypeptide(L)' 'MPTINQLVRQGRTVEVVKSKSPAMENCPQRRGVCTRVYTTTPKKP' A
#
# COMPACT_ATOMS: atom_id res chain seq x y z
N MET A 1 2.57 26.83 -12.21
CA MET A 1 4.01 26.53 -12.41
C MET A 1 4.80 27.24 -11.31
N PRO A 2 5.59 26.53 -10.49
CA PRO A 2 6.38 27.17 -9.45
C PRO A 2 7.66 27.81 -10.01
N THR A 3 8.10 28.91 -9.40
CA THR A 3 9.36 29.59 -9.72
C THR A 3 10.55 28.87 -9.08
N ILE A 4 11.77 29.12 -9.59
CA ILE A 4 13.00 28.51 -9.05
C ILE A 4 13.17 28.83 -7.56
N ASN A 5 12.91 30.08 -7.16
CA ASN A 5 13.01 30.48 -5.75
C ASN A 5 11.99 29.79 -4.84
N GLN A 6 10.81 29.40 -5.36
CA GLN A 6 9.84 28.59 -4.61
C GLN A 6 10.37 27.18 -4.39
N LEU A 7 10.98 26.57 -5.41
CA LEU A 7 11.58 25.23 -5.30
C LEU A 7 12.82 25.19 -4.41
N VAL A 8 13.61 26.27 -4.38
CA VAL A 8 14.78 26.40 -3.47
C VAL A 8 14.33 26.49 -2.01
N ARG A 9 13.22 27.20 -1.73
CA ARG A 9 12.67 27.32 -0.37
C ARG A 9 11.86 26.10 0.06
N GLN A 10 11.13 25.49 -0.87
CA GLN A 10 10.26 24.34 -0.67
C GLN A 10 10.44 23.37 -1.84
N GLY A 11 11.27 22.35 -1.64
CA GLY A 11 11.48 21.30 -2.62
C GLY A 11 10.19 20.51 -2.90
N ARG A 12 10.16 19.80 -4.03
CA ARG A 12 9.05 18.88 -4.32
C ARG A 12 9.11 17.67 -3.40
N THR A 13 7.96 17.27 -2.88
CA THR A 13 7.81 16.01 -2.15
C THR A 13 7.24 14.95 -3.08
N VAL A 14 7.72 13.71 -2.94
CA VAL A 14 7.16 12.56 -3.63
C VAL A 14 6.03 12.00 -2.77
N GLU A 15 4.92 11.62 -3.40
CA GLU A 15 3.82 10.96 -2.70
C GLU A 15 4.23 9.56 -2.22
N VAL A 16 3.99 9.26 -0.95
CA VAL A 16 4.28 7.96 -0.37
C VAL A 16 3.09 7.03 -0.62
N VAL A 17 3.30 6.00 -1.45
CA VAL A 17 2.28 4.99 -1.77
C VAL A 17 2.37 3.82 -0.78
N LYS A 18 1.23 3.42 -0.20
CA LYS A 18 1.14 2.25 0.68
C LYS A 18 0.85 0.98 -0.14
N SER A 19 1.44 -0.13 0.27
CA SER A 19 1.12 -1.44 -0.31
C SER A 19 -0.30 -1.85 0.05
N LYS A 20 -1.03 -2.42 -0.93
CA LYS A 20 -2.33 -3.06 -0.70
C LYS A 20 -2.22 -4.37 0.09
N SER A 21 -1.00 -4.90 0.23
CA SER A 21 -0.72 -6.20 0.86
C SER A 21 0.42 -6.08 1.89
N PRO A 22 0.21 -5.38 3.03
CA PRO A 22 1.25 -5.14 4.02
C PRO A 22 1.74 -6.41 4.73
N ALA A 23 0.86 -7.40 4.92
CA ALA A 23 1.20 -8.65 5.62
C ALA A 23 2.31 -9.47 4.93
N MET A 24 2.57 -9.21 3.64
CA MET A 24 3.60 -9.90 2.86
C MET A 24 5.01 -9.34 3.12
N GLU A 25 5.16 -8.13 3.70
CA GLU A 25 6.46 -7.47 3.93
C GLU A 25 7.48 -7.68 2.77
N ASN A 26 7.06 -7.38 1.54
CA ASN A 26 7.88 -7.50 0.32
C ASN A 26 8.39 -8.89 -0.06
N CYS A 27 7.86 -9.97 0.53
CA CYS A 27 8.12 -11.33 0.06
C CYS A 27 7.00 -11.83 -0.88
N PRO A 28 7.31 -12.74 -1.82
CA PRO A 28 6.33 -13.24 -2.78
C PRO A 28 5.30 -14.20 -2.14
N GLN A 29 5.68 -14.97 -1.11
CA GLN A 29 4.79 -15.87 -0.36
C GLN A 29 5.21 -15.97 1.11
N ARG A 30 4.23 -16.12 2.02
CA ARG A 30 4.45 -16.45 3.45
C ARG A 30 3.69 -17.71 3.85
N ARG A 31 4.31 -18.55 4.68
CA ARG A 31 3.64 -19.69 5.32
C ARG A 31 2.78 -19.20 6.50
N GLY A 32 1.62 -19.81 6.70
CA GLY A 32 0.71 -19.53 7.82
C GLY A 32 -0.07 -20.76 8.23
N VAL A 33 -0.69 -20.72 9.41
CA VAL A 33 -1.54 -21.78 9.96
C VAL A 33 -2.99 -21.30 10.00
N CYS A 34 -3.94 -22.13 9.58
CA CYS A 34 -5.36 -21.80 9.60
C CYS A 34 -5.89 -21.74 11.04
N THR A 35 -6.47 -20.61 11.44
CA THR A 35 -7.12 -20.46 12.76
C THR A 35 -8.58 -20.90 12.76
N ARG A 36 -9.27 -20.81 11.61
CA ARG A 36 -10.66 -21.23 11.41
C ARG A 36 -10.90 -21.62 9.95
N VAL A 37 -11.73 -22.63 9.72
CA VAL A 37 -12.19 -23.06 8.38
C VAL A 37 -13.71 -22.85 8.28
N TYR A 38 -14.16 -22.07 7.30
CA TYR A 38 -15.59 -21.72 7.10
C TYR A 38 -15.86 -21.22 5.66
N THR A 39 -17.13 -20.99 5.32
CA THR A 39 -17.58 -20.49 4.02
C THR A 39 -18.16 -19.07 4.12
N THR A 40 -18.07 -18.28 3.04
CA THR A 40 -18.59 -16.89 2.95
C THR A 40 -19.43 -16.68 1.70
N THR A 41 -20.55 -15.95 1.80
CA THR A 41 -21.37 -15.56 0.64
C THR A 41 -20.75 -14.37 -0.12
N PRO A 42 -20.70 -14.37 -1.47
CA PRO A 42 -20.12 -13.28 -2.24
C PRO A 42 -20.99 -12.02 -2.24
N LYS A 43 -20.38 -10.88 -2.61
CA LYS A 43 -21.12 -9.63 -2.85
C LYS A 43 -22.02 -9.81 -4.09
N LYS A 44 -23.18 -9.14 -4.07
CA LYS A 44 -24.09 -9.07 -5.22
C LYS A 44 -23.33 -8.59 -6.48
N PRO A 45 -23.59 -9.18 -7.66
CA PRO A 45 -23.10 -8.65 -8.94
C PRO A 45 -23.61 -7.22 -9.19
#